data_AF-A0AAP0IDZ2-F1
#
_entry.id   AF-A0AAP0IDZ2-F1
#
_cell.length_a   1.000
_cell.length_b   1.000
_cell.length_c   1.000
_cell.angle_alpha   90.00
_cell.angle_beta   90.00
_cell.angle_gamma   90.00
#
_symmetry.space_group_name_H-M   'P 1'
#
loop_
_entity.id
_entity.type
_entity.pdbx_description
1 polymer ?
#
loop_
_entity_poly.entity_id
_entity_poly.type
_entity_poly.pdbx_seq_one_letter_code
_entity_poly.pdbx_strand_id
1 'polypeptide(L)'
;MSTIQTTQEIANGITEIGPGSLRLTYSVDEGKFTHYINSRSSVNERIEQSFSFYSGNDGSDKVPQASGAYIFRPNGTFLIKSEEKVPLTILRGPLLDELHQQINSWISQTIRVYKAKEHVEVEFTVGPIPVDDGIGKEVATQIITTMKTNKTFYTDSNGRDFIKRVRDYRTDWDLQVDQPVAGNYYPINLGIYMEDAEKELSVMVDRSIGGSSIQDGQIELMLHRRLLHDDSRGVAESLNETVCVLDKCSGLTIRGNFYVRIDPLGEGAKWRRSFGQETYSPLLLAFTEQDGDNWTSSHLPTFSGMDASYSLPDNVALITLQEMEDGKVLLRLAHLYEVGEDKELSGIASVELKKVFPRKKISKVTEMNLSANQERAEMEKKRLKWKVEGTNKEEEMKVLRGEPVDPMKLVVELGPMEIRTFIVNFDPLFDVSAHTFTM
;
A
#
# COMPACT_ATOMS: atom_id res chain seq x y z
N MET A 1 18.43 20.39 -17.06
CA MET A 1 18.24 21.63 -16.28
C MET A 1 16.86 21.57 -15.66
N SER A 2 16.73 21.99 -14.40
CA SER A 2 15.42 22.08 -13.76
C SER A 2 14.83 23.47 -14.00
N THR A 3 13.51 23.55 -14.13
CA THR A 3 12.78 24.81 -14.31
C THR A 3 11.61 24.89 -13.35
N ILE A 4 11.25 26.11 -12.97
CA ILE A 4 10.08 26.41 -12.14
C ILE A 4 9.14 27.24 -12.99
N GLN A 5 7.86 26.89 -13.00
CA GLN A 5 6.81 27.65 -13.64
C GLN A 5 5.64 27.84 -12.67
N THR A 6 5.00 29.01 -12.74
CA THR A 6 3.77 29.30 -12.01
C THR A 6 2.60 29.45 -12.97
N THR A 7 1.36 29.28 -12.49
CA THR A 7 0.16 29.34 -13.35
C THR A 7 0.02 30.61 -14.18
N GLN A 8 0.55 31.73 -13.72
CA GLN A 8 0.53 33.00 -14.44
C GLN A 8 1.30 32.94 -15.78
N GLU A 9 2.17 31.95 -15.96
CA GLU A 9 2.98 31.75 -17.16
C GLU A 9 2.37 30.72 -18.14
N ILE A 10 1.23 30.09 -17.79
CA ILE A 10 0.61 29.01 -18.59
C ILE A 10 -0.43 29.62 -19.54
N ALA A 11 -0.02 29.83 -20.80
CA ALA A 11 -0.82 30.56 -21.80
C ALA A 11 -2.10 29.84 -22.29
N ASN A 12 -2.23 28.52 -22.10
CA ASN A 12 -3.27 27.69 -22.74
C ASN A 12 -4.26 27.02 -21.77
N GLY A 13 -4.27 27.38 -20.47
CA GLY A 13 -5.18 26.80 -19.47
C GLY A 13 -4.97 25.30 -19.17
N ILE A 14 -4.07 24.63 -19.90
CA ILE A 14 -3.73 23.22 -19.76
C ILE A 14 -2.21 23.09 -19.61
N THR A 15 -1.77 22.19 -18.74
CA THR A 15 -0.36 21.87 -18.55
C THR A 15 -0.15 20.38 -18.39
N GLU A 16 1.02 19.88 -18.79
CA GLU A 16 1.41 18.49 -18.64
C GLU A 16 2.62 18.37 -17.70
N ILE A 17 2.61 17.30 -16.91
CA ILE A 17 3.74 16.86 -16.07
C ILE A 17 4.02 15.38 -16.35
N GLY A 18 5.30 14.99 -16.31
CA GLY A 18 5.72 13.62 -16.54
C GLY A 18 6.89 13.54 -17.52
N PRO A 19 8.13 13.42 -17.02
CA PRO A 19 9.32 13.40 -17.87
C PRO A 19 9.58 12.02 -18.53
N GLY A 20 8.72 11.03 -18.27
CA GLY A 20 8.86 9.63 -18.71
C GLY A 20 7.76 9.16 -19.68
N SER A 21 7.43 7.86 -19.60
CA SER A 21 6.32 7.25 -20.36
C SER A 21 4.95 7.66 -19.81
N LEU A 22 4.87 7.87 -18.49
CA LEU A 22 3.68 8.38 -17.82
C LEU A 22 3.65 9.91 -17.88
N ARG A 23 2.50 10.44 -18.30
CA ARG A 23 2.16 11.86 -18.29
C ARG A 23 0.78 12.07 -17.71
N LEU A 24 0.64 13.19 -17.00
CA LEU A 24 -0.62 13.69 -16.50
C LEU A 24 -0.93 15.03 -17.14
N THR A 25 -2.16 15.16 -17.64
CA THR A 25 -2.70 16.43 -18.12
C THR A 25 -3.52 17.09 -17.03
N TYR A 26 -3.22 18.35 -16.75
CA TYR A 26 -3.84 19.15 -15.71
C TYR A 26 -4.53 20.37 -16.32
N SER A 27 -5.80 20.59 -15.97
CA SER A 27 -6.56 21.78 -16.35
C SER A 27 -6.39 22.85 -15.27
N VAL A 28 -5.72 23.95 -15.62
CA VAL A 28 -5.52 25.12 -14.76
C VAL A 28 -6.84 25.79 -14.45
N ASP A 29 -7.72 25.87 -15.44
CA ASP A 29 -9.04 26.51 -15.30
C ASP A 29 -9.96 25.72 -14.36
N GLU A 30 -9.91 24.38 -14.42
CA GLU A 30 -10.75 23.51 -13.59
C GLU A 30 -10.09 23.13 -12.26
N GLY A 31 -8.80 23.45 -12.08
CA GLY A 31 -8.05 23.13 -10.87
C GLY A 31 -7.80 21.63 -10.65
N LYS A 32 -7.94 20.78 -11.67
CA LYS A 32 -7.89 19.32 -11.55
C LYS A 32 -7.20 18.63 -12.73
N PHE A 33 -6.76 17.39 -12.49
CA PHE A 33 -6.32 16.51 -13.56
C PHE A 33 -7.49 16.14 -14.45
N THR A 34 -7.18 15.92 -15.72
CA THR A 34 -8.17 15.50 -16.71
C THR A 34 -7.79 14.20 -17.39
N HIS A 35 -6.50 13.90 -17.56
CA HIS A 35 -6.06 12.71 -18.29
C HIS A 35 -4.82 12.06 -17.68
N TYR A 36 -4.82 10.74 -17.68
CA TYR A 36 -3.69 9.86 -17.42
C TYR A 36 -3.29 9.19 -18.73
N ILE A 37 -2.03 9.38 -19.14
CA ILE A 37 -1.51 8.81 -20.38
C ILE A 37 -0.21 8.09 -20.07
N ASN A 38 -0.17 6.78 -20.32
CA ASN A 38 1.07 6.01 -20.31
C ASN A 38 1.35 5.47 -21.73
N SER A 39 2.38 6.00 -22.37
CA SER A 39 2.76 5.63 -23.74
C SER A 39 3.37 4.23 -23.85
N ARG A 40 3.89 3.66 -22.76
CA ARG A 40 4.48 2.31 -22.76
C ARG A 40 3.39 1.24 -22.70
N SER A 41 2.41 1.40 -21.81
CA SER A 41 1.29 0.48 -21.68
C SER A 41 0.12 0.79 -22.61
N SER A 42 0.22 1.86 -23.41
CA SER A 42 -0.85 2.36 -24.29
C SER A 42 -2.16 2.69 -23.53
N VAL A 43 -2.04 3.02 -22.25
CA VAL A 43 -3.17 3.44 -21.41
C VAL A 43 -3.42 4.92 -21.65
N ASN A 44 -4.68 5.25 -21.94
CA ASN A 44 -5.20 6.61 -21.97
C ASN A 44 -6.56 6.60 -21.28
N GLU A 45 -6.69 7.31 -20.16
CA GLU A 45 -7.91 7.33 -19.36
C GLU A 45 -8.19 8.75 -18.86
N ARG A 46 -9.46 9.16 -18.91
CA ARG A 46 -9.90 10.39 -18.26
C ARG A 46 -9.89 10.15 -16.76
N ILE A 47 -9.13 10.95 -16.03
CA ILE A 47 -9.02 10.86 -14.57
C ILE A 47 -9.24 12.24 -13.96
N GLU A 48 -10.01 12.28 -12.90
CA GLU A 48 -10.22 13.46 -12.08
C GLU A 48 -9.93 13.12 -10.62
N GLN A 49 -9.28 14.04 -9.90
CA GLN A 49 -9.07 13.91 -8.46
C GLN A 49 -9.67 15.13 -7.75
N SER A 50 -10.37 14.87 -6.66
CA SER A 50 -11.00 15.90 -5.84
C SER A 50 -10.94 15.52 -4.36
N PHE A 51 -11.16 16.51 -3.49
CA PHE A 51 -11.35 16.28 -2.07
C PHE A 51 -12.80 16.50 -1.68
N SER A 52 -13.28 15.69 -0.75
CA SER A 52 -14.57 15.85 -0.11
C SER A 52 -14.42 15.64 1.39
N PHE A 53 -15.45 16.00 2.16
CA PHE A 53 -15.58 15.50 3.51
C PHE A 53 -17.00 15.01 3.77
N TYR A 54 -17.10 14.00 4.62
CA TYR A 54 -18.35 13.62 5.25
C TYR A 54 -18.50 14.40 6.55
N SER A 55 -19.67 15.00 6.76
CA SER A 55 -20.02 15.55 8.08
C SER A 55 -20.37 14.39 9.02
N GLY A 56 -19.75 14.34 10.20
CA GLY A 56 -20.07 13.34 11.21
C GLY A 56 -21.44 13.62 11.82
N ASN A 57 -22.32 12.62 11.84
CA ASN A 57 -23.59 12.71 12.56
C ASN A 57 -23.33 12.86 14.07
N ASP A 58 -24.03 13.76 14.75
CA ASP A 58 -23.88 14.05 16.17
C ASP A 58 -24.72 13.16 17.10
N GLY A 59 -25.54 12.28 16.52
CA GLY A 59 -26.45 11.40 17.24
C GLY A 59 -27.71 12.09 17.78
N SER A 60 -28.01 13.32 17.33
CA SER A 60 -29.20 14.06 17.77
C SER A 60 -30.49 13.67 17.04
N ASP A 61 -30.40 12.81 16.01
CA ASP A 61 -31.55 12.32 15.26
C ASP A 61 -32.29 11.16 15.94
N LYS A 62 -33.23 10.53 15.22
CA LYS A 62 -34.05 9.43 15.77
C LYS A 62 -33.21 8.24 16.25
N VAL A 63 -32.04 8.03 15.67
CA VAL A 63 -31.10 6.97 16.06
C VAL A 63 -29.96 7.65 16.82
N PRO A 64 -29.84 7.45 18.14
CA PRO A 64 -28.88 8.15 18.97
C PRO A 64 -27.47 7.55 18.83
N GLN A 65 -26.88 7.65 17.63
CA GLN A 65 -25.55 7.14 17.31
C GLN A 65 -24.72 8.24 16.65
N ALA A 66 -23.71 8.76 17.32
CA ALA A 66 -22.76 9.69 16.70
C ALA A 66 -21.72 8.95 15.84
N SER A 67 -21.08 9.68 14.92
CA SER A 67 -19.77 9.27 14.35
C SER A 67 -18.69 9.51 15.39
N GLY A 68 -17.72 8.60 15.53
CA GLY A 68 -16.66 8.69 16.52
C GLY A 68 -15.43 7.84 16.18
N ALA A 69 -14.64 7.49 17.18
CA ALA A 69 -13.38 6.75 16.97
C ALA A 69 -13.57 5.42 16.22
N TYR A 70 -14.65 4.69 16.51
CA TYR A 70 -14.95 3.38 15.94
C TYR A 70 -15.96 3.46 14.79
N ILE A 71 -16.97 4.31 14.94
CA ILE A 71 -18.13 4.34 14.04
C ILE A 71 -17.98 5.47 13.05
N PHE A 72 -18.09 5.12 11.77
CA PHE A 72 -18.31 6.08 10.69
C PHE A 72 -19.81 6.18 10.40
N ARG A 73 -20.42 7.32 10.74
CA ARG A 73 -21.82 7.62 10.43
C ARG A 73 -21.93 8.99 9.73
N PRO A 74 -21.85 9.03 8.39
CA PRO A 74 -21.94 10.27 7.65
C PRO A 74 -23.37 10.84 7.68
N ASN A 75 -23.50 12.16 7.86
CA ASN A 75 -24.78 12.89 7.77
C ASN A 75 -24.96 13.61 6.42
N GLY A 76 -23.89 13.75 5.65
CA GLY A 76 -23.88 14.43 4.36
C GLY A 76 -22.48 14.49 3.76
N THR A 77 -22.40 14.65 2.44
CA THR A 77 -21.15 14.73 1.69
C THR A 77 -20.97 16.12 1.12
N PHE A 78 -19.79 16.72 1.34
CA PHE A 78 -19.48 18.07 0.92
C PHE A 78 -18.20 18.07 0.08
N LEU A 79 -18.27 18.58 -1.16
CA LEU A 79 -17.10 18.76 -2.00
C LEU A 79 -16.25 19.92 -1.46
N ILE A 80 -14.94 19.70 -1.35
CA ILE A 80 -13.97 20.72 -1.00
C ILE A 80 -13.54 21.41 -2.29
N LYS A 81 -13.90 22.68 -2.42
CA LYS A 81 -13.52 23.50 -3.56
C LYS A 81 -12.10 24.03 -3.38
N SER A 82 -11.38 24.11 -4.49
CA SER A 82 -10.11 24.83 -4.52
C SER A 82 -10.36 26.33 -4.27
N GLU A 83 -9.57 26.95 -3.41
CA GLU A 83 -9.56 28.41 -3.29
C GLU A 83 -9.00 29.00 -4.59
N GLU A 84 -9.85 29.63 -5.40
CA GLU A 84 -9.57 30.12 -6.78
C GLU A 84 -8.35 31.07 -6.92
N LYS A 85 -7.69 31.44 -5.81
CA LYS A 85 -6.66 32.50 -5.76
C LYS A 85 -5.24 32.01 -5.51
N VAL A 86 -4.99 30.71 -5.30
CA VAL A 86 -3.62 30.23 -5.05
C VAL A 86 -2.97 29.71 -6.34
N PRO A 87 -1.87 30.31 -6.81
CA PRO A 87 -1.19 29.86 -8.01
C PRO A 87 -0.55 28.49 -7.79
N LEU A 88 -0.70 27.59 -8.77
CA LEU A 88 -0.02 26.30 -8.77
C LEU A 88 1.47 26.52 -9.07
N THR A 89 2.32 25.72 -8.44
CA THR A 89 3.75 25.71 -8.72
C THR A 89 4.12 24.39 -9.39
N ILE A 90 4.75 24.48 -10.56
CA ILE A 90 5.22 23.32 -11.31
C ILE A 90 6.73 23.34 -11.34
N LEU A 91 7.34 22.27 -10.84
CA LEU A 91 8.78 22.04 -10.88
C LEU A 91 9.04 20.97 -11.94
N ARG A 92 9.85 21.28 -12.94
CA ARG A 92 10.26 20.31 -13.96
C ARG A 92 11.72 19.98 -13.81
N GLY A 93 12.05 18.70 -13.86
CA GLY A 93 13.38 18.21 -13.56
C GLY A 93 13.79 17.00 -14.41
N PRO A 94 15.10 16.68 -14.44
CA PRO A 94 15.59 15.51 -15.17
C PRO A 94 15.18 14.17 -14.54
N LEU A 95 14.82 14.16 -13.26
CA LEU A 95 14.45 12.97 -12.49
C LEU A 95 12.93 12.82 -12.32
N LEU A 96 12.22 13.94 -12.16
CA LEU A 96 10.80 13.99 -11.88
C LEU A 96 10.24 15.37 -12.20
N ASP A 97 8.93 15.43 -12.43
CA ASP A 97 8.16 16.66 -12.40
C ASP A 97 7.26 16.67 -11.15
N GLU A 98 7.09 17.84 -10.53
CA GLU A 98 6.18 18.05 -9.40
C GLU A 98 5.15 19.13 -9.71
N LEU A 99 3.94 18.93 -9.21
CA LEU A 99 2.88 19.91 -9.22
C LEU A 99 2.39 20.11 -7.78
N HIS A 100 2.54 21.33 -7.28
CA HIS A 100 2.19 21.74 -5.92
C HIS A 100 0.84 22.46 -5.94
N GLN A 101 -0.10 21.98 -5.14
CA GLN A 101 -1.46 22.51 -5.07
C GLN A 101 -1.81 22.86 -3.64
N GLN A 102 -2.24 24.11 -3.44
CA GLN A 102 -2.99 24.49 -2.26
C GLN A 102 -4.48 24.36 -2.59
N ILE A 103 -5.17 23.41 -1.99
CA ILE A 103 -6.61 23.22 -2.23
C ILE A 103 -7.38 24.27 -1.42
N ASN A 104 -7.07 24.41 -0.13
CA ASN A 104 -7.61 25.47 0.72
C ASN A 104 -6.64 25.74 1.88
N SER A 105 -7.01 26.59 2.83
CA SER A 105 -6.16 26.90 4.01
C SER A 105 -5.67 25.71 4.86
N TRP A 106 -6.25 24.51 4.75
CA TRP A 106 -5.92 23.34 5.57
C TRP A 106 -5.72 22.03 4.78
N ILE A 107 -5.75 22.09 3.44
CA ILE A 107 -5.42 20.98 2.54
C ILE A 107 -4.46 21.47 1.46
N SER A 108 -3.33 20.78 1.35
CA SER A 108 -2.41 20.91 0.22
C SER A 108 -2.00 19.53 -0.27
N GLN A 109 -1.59 19.43 -1.54
CA GLN A 109 -0.98 18.23 -2.09
C GLN A 109 0.17 18.54 -3.03
N THR A 110 1.12 17.61 -3.09
CA THR A 110 2.20 17.61 -4.07
C THR A 110 2.12 16.33 -4.88
N ILE A 111 2.07 16.49 -6.20
CA ILE A 111 1.90 15.39 -7.14
C ILE A 111 3.20 15.22 -7.91
N ARG A 112 3.79 14.03 -7.81
CA ARG A 112 5.09 13.73 -8.40
C ARG A 112 4.95 12.65 -9.47
N VAL A 113 5.56 12.91 -10.62
CA VAL A 113 5.71 11.93 -11.69
C VAL A 113 7.19 11.76 -11.97
N TYR A 114 7.76 10.63 -11.55
CA TYR A 114 9.16 10.31 -11.75
C TYR A 114 9.42 9.77 -13.16
N LYS A 115 10.56 10.14 -13.76
CA LYS A 115 10.94 9.71 -15.12
C LYS A 115 10.97 8.20 -15.30
N ALA A 116 11.41 7.48 -14.28
CA ALA A 116 11.62 6.03 -14.31
C ALA A 116 10.48 5.24 -13.64
N LYS A 117 9.41 5.90 -13.20
CA LYS A 117 8.26 5.24 -12.56
C LYS A 117 7.01 5.41 -13.42
N GLU A 118 6.16 4.40 -13.39
CA GLU A 118 4.92 4.35 -14.18
C GLU A 118 3.68 4.51 -13.30
N HIS A 119 3.82 5.19 -12.16
CA HIS A 119 2.73 5.56 -11.26
C HIS A 119 2.86 7.04 -10.86
N VAL A 120 1.75 7.60 -10.41
CA VAL A 120 1.67 8.92 -9.81
C VAL A 120 1.84 8.79 -8.31
N GLU A 121 2.70 9.60 -7.71
CA GLU A 121 2.79 9.75 -6.26
C GLU A 121 2.06 11.03 -5.84
N VAL A 122 1.14 10.92 -4.89
CA VAL A 122 0.39 12.05 -4.33
C VAL A 122 0.68 12.17 -2.85
N GLU A 123 1.48 13.16 -2.48
CA GLU A 123 1.68 13.55 -1.09
C GLU A 123 0.56 14.50 -0.67
N PHE A 124 -0.22 14.13 0.34
CA PHE A 124 -1.26 14.98 0.91
C PHE A 124 -0.81 15.54 2.26
N THR A 125 -1.20 16.78 2.56
CA THR A 125 -1.15 17.36 3.90
C THR A 125 -2.55 17.83 4.25
N VAL A 126 -3.14 17.25 5.31
CA VAL A 126 -4.53 17.51 5.74
C VAL A 126 -4.53 17.94 7.19
N GLY A 127 -4.98 19.16 7.44
CA GLY A 127 -5.22 19.74 8.74
C GLY A 127 -4.48 21.08 8.96
N PRO A 128 -4.83 21.83 10.02
CA PRO A 128 -5.82 21.49 11.04
C PRO A 128 -7.24 21.47 10.48
N ILE A 129 -7.97 20.35 10.66
CA ILE A 129 -9.36 20.27 10.17
C ILE A 129 -10.20 21.27 10.98
N PRO A 130 -10.86 22.25 10.34
CA PRO A 130 -11.62 23.26 11.06
C PRO A 130 -12.90 22.65 11.63
N VAL A 131 -13.20 22.96 12.89
CA VAL A 131 -14.40 22.49 13.60
C VAL A 131 -15.10 23.60 14.39
N ASP A 132 -14.69 24.86 14.20
CA ASP A 132 -15.28 26.03 14.86
C ASP A 132 -16.73 26.28 14.41
N ASP A 133 -17.14 25.66 13.30
CA ASP A 133 -18.52 25.61 12.81
C ASP A 133 -19.39 24.57 13.54
N GLY A 134 -18.83 23.84 14.51
CA GLY A 134 -19.52 22.79 15.25
C GLY A 134 -19.75 21.51 14.43
N ILE A 135 -19.08 21.35 13.28
CA ILE A 135 -19.26 20.20 12.39
C ILE A 135 -17.99 19.34 12.40
N GLY A 136 -18.10 18.09 12.86
CA GLY A 136 -17.05 17.08 12.69
C GLY A 136 -16.89 16.70 11.22
N LYS A 137 -15.65 16.54 10.74
CA LYS A 137 -15.34 16.30 9.32
C LYS A 137 -14.43 15.09 9.13
N GLU A 138 -14.80 14.25 8.18
CA GLU A 138 -14.07 13.05 7.78
C GLU A 138 -13.67 13.22 6.32
N VAL A 139 -12.40 13.56 6.10
CA VAL A 139 -11.87 14.08 4.84
C VAL A 139 -11.48 12.91 3.94
N ALA A 140 -11.96 12.92 2.70
CA ALA A 140 -11.67 11.91 1.70
C ALA A 140 -11.07 12.53 0.43
N THR A 141 -10.16 11.79 -0.19
CA THR A 141 -9.75 12.04 -1.59
C THR A 141 -10.55 11.09 -2.49
N GLN A 142 -11.01 11.59 -3.62
CA GLN A 142 -11.79 10.86 -4.61
C GLN A 142 -11.04 10.85 -5.93
N ILE A 143 -10.86 9.66 -6.50
CA ILE A 143 -10.26 9.43 -7.81
C ILE A 143 -11.37 8.89 -8.71
N ILE A 144 -11.71 9.64 -9.76
CA ILE A 144 -12.86 9.40 -10.62
C ILE A 144 -12.36 9.15 -12.04
N THR A 145 -12.87 8.11 -12.68
CA THR A 145 -12.55 7.69 -14.05
C THR A 145 -13.82 7.41 -14.84
N THR A 146 -13.68 7.04 -16.11
CA THR A 146 -14.82 6.62 -16.94
C THR A 146 -15.02 5.10 -16.98
N MET A 147 -14.25 4.36 -16.15
CA MET A 147 -14.28 2.90 -16.09
C MET A 147 -15.63 2.35 -15.65
N LYS A 148 -16.06 1.26 -16.28
CA LYS A 148 -17.35 0.60 -15.99
C LYS A 148 -17.15 -0.56 -15.03
N THR A 149 -17.03 -0.25 -13.75
CA THR A 149 -16.64 -1.21 -12.72
C THR A 149 -17.78 -2.05 -12.15
N ASN A 150 -19.03 -1.75 -12.51
CA ASN A 150 -20.21 -2.53 -12.16
C ASN A 150 -20.28 -2.86 -10.66
N LYS A 151 -20.22 -1.82 -9.82
CA LYS A 151 -20.22 -1.90 -8.35
C LYS A 151 -19.08 -2.69 -7.71
N THR A 152 -18.14 -3.19 -8.49
CA THR A 152 -17.09 -4.10 -8.03
C THR A 152 -15.78 -3.36 -7.82
N PHE A 153 -15.12 -3.66 -6.71
CA PHE A 153 -13.78 -3.20 -6.37
C PHE A 153 -13.12 -4.23 -5.45
N TYR A 154 -11.83 -4.09 -5.19
CA TYR A 154 -11.04 -5.08 -4.46
C TYR A 154 -10.20 -4.37 -3.41
N THR A 155 -10.20 -4.89 -2.18
CA THR A 155 -9.37 -4.36 -1.09
C THR A 155 -8.55 -5.46 -0.47
N ASP A 156 -7.34 -5.15 -0.04
CA ASP A 156 -6.48 -6.14 0.61
C ASP A 156 -7.02 -6.62 1.97
N SER A 157 -6.57 -7.81 2.36
CA SER A 157 -6.73 -8.38 3.70
C SER A 157 -5.37 -8.39 4.39
N ASN A 158 -5.15 -7.43 5.30
CA ASN A 158 -3.90 -7.27 6.03
C ASN A 158 -2.64 -7.24 5.13
N GLY A 159 -2.76 -6.60 3.96
CA GLY A 159 -1.68 -6.48 2.99
C GLY A 159 -1.37 -7.74 2.17
N ARG A 160 -2.26 -8.74 2.18
CA ARG A 160 -2.12 -9.99 1.40
C ARG A 160 -3.24 -10.13 0.37
N ASP A 161 -4.16 -11.06 0.56
CA ASP A 161 -5.21 -11.41 -0.39
C ASP A 161 -6.08 -10.20 -0.74
N PHE A 162 -6.40 -9.99 -2.01
CA PHE A 162 -7.37 -9.01 -2.46
C PHE A 162 -8.77 -9.62 -2.48
N ILE A 163 -9.63 -9.11 -1.61
CA ILE A 163 -10.99 -9.60 -1.50
C ILE A 163 -11.89 -8.77 -2.40
N LYS A 164 -12.63 -9.46 -3.26
CA LYS A 164 -13.69 -8.86 -4.08
C LYS A 164 -14.79 -8.26 -3.19
N ARG A 165 -15.06 -6.98 -3.38
CA ARG A 165 -16.14 -6.22 -2.75
C ARG A 165 -17.16 -5.84 -3.80
N VAL A 166 -18.44 -5.93 -3.43
CA VAL A 166 -19.55 -5.47 -4.25
C VAL A 166 -20.35 -4.48 -3.41
N ARG A 167 -20.49 -3.25 -3.92
CA ARG A 167 -21.24 -2.18 -3.26
C ARG A 167 -22.67 -2.63 -2.97
N ASP A 168 -23.13 -2.41 -1.74
CA ASP A 168 -24.46 -2.77 -1.22
C ASP A 168 -24.78 -4.27 -1.26
N TYR A 169 -23.78 -5.14 -1.10
CA TYR A 169 -23.96 -6.59 -1.14
C TYR A 169 -23.20 -7.32 -0.04
N ARG A 170 -23.74 -8.46 0.41
CA ARG A 170 -23.13 -9.41 1.34
C ARG A 170 -23.37 -10.83 0.85
N THR A 171 -22.35 -11.69 0.96
CA THR A 171 -22.43 -13.08 0.50
C THR A 171 -23.27 -13.95 1.43
N ASP A 172 -23.23 -13.66 2.73
CA ASP A 172 -23.70 -14.60 3.76
C ASP A 172 -25.12 -14.25 4.26
N TRP A 173 -25.66 -13.08 3.92
CA TRP A 173 -27.03 -12.67 4.26
C TRP A 173 -27.57 -11.62 3.28
N ASP A 174 -28.90 -11.48 3.27
CA ASP A 174 -29.58 -10.43 2.50
C ASP A 174 -29.45 -9.07 3.20
N LEU A 175 -28.67 -8.16 2.60
CA LEU A 175 -28.33 -6.87 3.20
C LEU A 175 -29.48 -5.87 3.04
N GLN A 176 -30.00 -5.37 4.16
CA GLN A 176 -30.81 -4.15 4.19
C GLN A 176 -29.88 -2.93 4.27
N VAL A 177 -29.97 -2.04 3.29
CA VAL A 177 -29.02 -0.92 3.14
C VAL A 177 -29.50 0.29 3.94
N ASP A 178 -29.05 0.40 5.19
CA ASP A 178 -29.32 1.55 6.06
C ASP A 178 -28.23 2.64 5.99
N GLN A 179 -27.03 2.26 5.55
CA GLN A 179 -25.84 3.14 5.47
C GLN A 179 -25.12 2.92 4.13
N PRO A 180 -25.55 3.58 3.04
CA PRO A 180 -25.04 3.34 1.68
C PRO A 180 -23.58 3.78 1.47
N VAL A 181 -23.04 4.60 2.36
CA VAL A 181 -21.62 5.00 2.35
C VAL A 181 -20.82 4.15 3.34
N ALA A 182 -21.10 4.29 4.64
CA ALA A 182 -20.32 3.62 5.67
C ALA A 182 -20.35 2.09 5.56
N GLY A 183 -21.47 1.49 5.11
CA GLY A 183 -21.58 0.06 4.85
C GLY A 183 -20.71 -0.46 3.70
N ASN A 184 -20.10 0.43 2.92
CA ASN A 184 -19.23 0.08 1.79
C ASN A 184 -17.77 0.48 2.00
N TYR A 185 -17.41 0.99 3.17
CA TYR A 185 -16.01 1.25 3.53
C TYR A 185 -15.33 -0.03 4.02
N TYR A 186 -14.11 -0.24 3.56
CA TYR A 186 -13.27 -1.39 3.92
C TYR A 186 -11.88 -0.94 4.37
N PRO A 187 -11.22 -1.71 5.25
CA PRO A 187 -9.84 -1.45 5.62
C PRO A 187 -8.90 -1.73 4.43
N ILE A 188 -7.87 -0.89 4.30
CA ILE A 188 -6.82 -0.99 3.28
C ILE A 188 -5.47 -0.87 4.00
N ASN A 189 -4.57 -1.84 3.80
CA ASN A 189 -3.20 -1.81 4.34
C ASN A 189 -2.12 -1.89 3.25
N LEU A 190 -2.50 -2.30 2.04
CA LEU A 190 -1.65 -2.36 0.85
C LEU A 190 -2.25 -1.49 -0.25
N GLY A 191 -3.51 -1.73 -0.60
CA GLY A 191 -4.15 -0.99 -1.67
C GLY A 191 -5.60 -1.39 -1.94
N ILE A 192 -6.21 -0.60 -2.82
CA ILE A 192 -7.54 -0.81 -3.39
C ILE A 192 -7.41 -0.75 -4.91
N TYR A 193 -8.12 -1.61 -5.62
CA TYR A 193 -8.19 -1.51 -7.07
C TYR A 193 -9.60 -1.79 -7.59
N MET A 194 -9.84 -1.35 -8.81
CA MET A 194 -11.04 -1.63 -9.57
C MET A 194 -10.66 -1.90 -11.03
N GLU A 195 -11.50 -2.66 -11.72
CA GLU A 195 -11.21 -3.11 -13.08
C GLU A 195 -12.47 -3.00 -13.95
N ASP A 196 -12.26 -2.82 -15.25
CA ASP A 196 -13.29 -3.01 -16.26
C ASP A 196 -12.84 -4.02 -17.33
N ALA A 197 -13.45 -4.02 -18.51
CA ALA A 197 -13.11 -4.97 -19.57
C ALA A 197 -11.72 -4.74 -20.19
N GLU A 198 -11.10 -3.58 -19.97
CA GLU A 198 -9.87 -3.17 -20.67
C GLU A 198 -8.73 -2.82 -19.71
N LYS A 199 -9.03 -2.26 -18.53
CA LYS A 199 -8.03 -1.63 -17.65
C LYS A 199 -8.27 -1.95 -16.18
N GLU A 200 -7.22 -1.75 -15.40
CA GLU A 200 -7.22 -1.78 -13.93
C GLU A 200 -6.72 -0.43 -13.39
N LEU A 201 -7.49 0.21 -12.51
CA LEU A 201 -7.03 1.33 -11.68
C LEU A 201 -6.65 0.80 -10.30
N SER A 202 -5.39 0.98 -9.92
CA SER A 202 -4.86 0.57 -8.63
C SER A 202 -4.40 1.79 -7.82
N VAL A 203 -4.75 1.82 -6.53
CA VAL A 203 -4.35 2.84 -5.57
C VAL A 203 -3.68 2.17 -4.37
N MET A 204 -2.40 2.46 -4.16
CA MET A 204 -1.59 1.93 -3.06
C MET A 204 -1.44 2.97 -1.96
N VAL A 205 -1.31 2.53 -0.71
CA VAL A 205 -1.34 3.41 0.48
C VAL A 205 -0.06 3.27 1.30
N ASP A 206 0.32 4.35 1.99
CA ASP A 206 1.48 4.36 2.90
C ASP A 206 1.16 3.93 4.34
N ARG A 207 -0.13 3.74 4.66
CA ARG A 207 -0.64 3.41 6.00
C ARG A 207 -2.01 2.75 5.93
N SER A 208 -2.43 2.16 7.06
CA SER A 208 -3.79 1.67 7.24
C SER A 208 -4.80 2.81 7.09
N ILE A 209 -5.76 2.65 6.18
CA ILE A 209 -6.76 3.66 5.86
C ILE A 209 -8.10 3.00 5.51
N GLY A 210 -9.20 3.73 5.68
CA GLY A 210 -10.50 3.32 5.15
C GLY A 210 -10.67 3.78 3.71
N GLY A 211 -11.15 2.92 2.82
CA GLY A 211 -11.49 3.31 1.46
C GLY A 211 -12.66 2.53 0.88
N SER A 212 -13.15 3.00 -0.26
CA SER A 212 -14.35 2.47 -0.90
C SER A 212 -14.40 2.80 -2.40
N SER A 213 -15.41 2.22 -3.06
CA SER A 213 -15.95 2.67 -4.34
C SER A 213 -17.44 2.92 -4.15
N ILE A 214 -17.81 4.19 -3.96
CA ILE A 214 -19.20 4.61 -3.68
C ILE A 214 -19.97 4.84 -4.98
N GLN A 215 -19.27 4.99 -6.11
CA GLN A 215 -19.82 5.09 -7.46
C GLN A 215 -18.97 4.26 -8.43
N ASP A 216 -19.56 3.84 -9.54
CA ASP A 216 -18.81 3.13 -10.57
C ASP A 216 -17.74 4.05 -11.18
N GLY A 217 -16.56 3.49 -11.46
CA GLY A 217 -15.43 4.24 -11.95
C GLY A 217 -14.74 5.13 -10.91
N GLN A 218 -15.08 5.00 -9.62
CA GLN A 218 -14.56 5.85 -8.55
C GLN A 218 -13.93 5.05 -7.40
N ILE A 219 -12.78 5.51 -6.91
CA ILE A 219 -12.14 5.07 -5.65
C ILE A 219 -12.06 6.27 -4.69
N GLU A 220 -12.31 6.05 -3.41
CA GLU A 220 -12.02 7.04 -2.36
C GLU A 220 -11.23 6.48 -1.19
N LEU A 221 -10.41 7.33 -0.59
CA LEU A 221 -9.64 7.07 0.63
C LEU A 221 -9.97 8.14 1.66
N MET A 222 -10.38 7.74 2.86
CA MET A 222 -10.61 8.64 3.99
C MET A 222 -9.30 8.97 4.68
N LEU A 223 -8.70 10.11 4.33
CA LEU A 223 -7.34 10.49 4.72
C LEU A 223 -7.24 10.88 6.20
N HIS A 224 -8.20 11.63 6.72
CA HIS A 224 -8.15 12.16 8.09
C HIS A 224 -9.55 12.41 8.66
N ARG A 225 -9.69 12.34 9.98
CA ARG A 225 -10.98 12.51 10.68
C ARG A 225 -10.79 13.39 11.91
N ARG A 226 -11.71 14.33 12.11
CA ARG A 226 -11.81 15.12 13.34
C ARG A 226 -13.28 15.28 13.72
N LEU A 227 -13.67 14.69 14.84
CA LEU A 227 -15.06 14.54 15.28
C LEU A 227 -15.27 15.20 16.64
N LEU A 228 -16.49 15.65 16.91
CA LEU A 228 -16.83 16.43 18.10
C LEU A 228 -17.60 15.64 19.17
N HIS A 229 -17.95 14.39 18.87
CA HIS A 229 -18.74 13.52 19.74
C HIS A 229 -18.07 12.16 19.91
N ASP A 230 -18.29 11.54 21.07
CA ASP A 230 -17.97 10.13 21.32
C ASP A 230 -19.08 9.24 20.72
N ASP A 231 -18.72 8.11 20.14
CA ASP A 231 -19.67 7.18 19.52
C ASP A 231 -20.24 6.13 20.49
N SER A 232 -19.95 6.27 21.79
CA SER A 232 -20.44 5.41 22.87
C SER A 232 -20.06 3.94 22.68
N ARG A 233 -18.79 3.69 22.34
CA ARG A 233 -18.20 2.34 22.29
C ARG A 233 -17.15 2.05 23.35
N GLY A 234 -16.96 2.98 24.30
CA GLY A 234 -16.23 2.74 25.55
C GLY A 234 -14.94 3.55 25.71
N VAL A 235 -14.48 4.26 24.68
CA VAL A 235 -13.32 5.17 24.79
C VAL A 235 -13.67 6.44 25.56
N ALA A 236 -14.93 6.91 25.48
CA ALA A 236 -15.45 8.06 26.21
C ALA A 236 -14.77 9.40 25.88
N GLU A 237 -14.21 9.50 24.67
CA GLU A 237 -13.55 10.69 24.14
C GLU A 237 -13.92 10.86 22.66
N SER A 238 -14.11 12.10 22.22
CA SER A 238 -14.26 12.37 20.80
C SER A 238 -12.93 12.24 20.07
N LEU A 239 -12.95 11.80 18.82
CA LEU A 239 -11.76 11.75 17.97
C LEU A 239 -11.37 13.18 17.53
N ASN A 240 -10.81 13.95 18.45
CA ASN A 240 -10.49 15.38 18.31
C ASN A 240 -9.01 15.65 18.62
N GLU A 241 -8.11 14.97 17.91
CA GLU A 241 -6.67 15.08 18.13
C GLU A 241 -6.16 16.51 17.92
N THR A 242 -5.33 16.99 18.85
CA THR A 242 -4.71 18.32 18.79
C THR A 242 -3.21 18.24 19.09
N VAL A 243 -2.48 19.21 18.56
CA VAL A 243 -1.08 19.48 18.90
C VAL A 243 -1.02 20.84 19.58
N CYS A 244 -0.41 20.89 20.77
CA CYS A 244 -0.29 22.10 21.56
C CYS A 244 1.18 22.54 21.65
N VAL A 245 1.45 23.82 21.36
CA VAL A 245 2.76 24.45 21.57
C VAL A 245 2.52 25.70 22.42
N LEU A 246 3.14 25.74 23.61
CA LEU A 246 2.81 26.72 24.66
C LEU A 246 1.29 26.66 24.95
N ASP A 247 0.62 27.81 25.04
CA ASP A 247 -0.82 27.91 25.35
C ASP A 247 -1.72 27.87 24.09
N LYS A 248 -1.20 27.43 22.94
CA LYS A 248 -1.95 27.35 21.68
C LYS A 248 -2.04 25.91 21.20
N CYS A 249 -3.26 25.40 21.11
CA CYS A 249 -3.58 24.10 20.54
C CYS A 249 -4.25 24.26 19.18
N SER A 250 -3.87 23.42 18.22
CA SER A 250 -4.52 23.30 16.91
C SER A 250 -4.85 21.84 16.63
N GLY A 251 -5.87 21.59 15.79
CA GLY A 251 -6.14 20.23 15.31
C GLY A 251 -4.92 19.59 14.67
N LEU A 252 -4.75 18.28 14.83
CA LEU A 252 -3.64 17.54 14.25
C LEU A 252 -3.63 17.67 12.71
N THR A 253 -2.48 18.05 12.16
CA THR A 253 -2.20 17.97 10.72
C THR A 253 -1.43 16.69 10.43
N ILE A 254 -1.90 15.92 9.45
CA ILE A 254 -1.19 14.73 8.97
C ILE A 254 -0.60 14.97 7.59
N ARG A 255 0.48 14.25 7.30
CA ARG A 255 1.07 14.14 5.96
C ARG A 255 1.25 12.67 5.60
N GLY A 256 0.97 12.32 4.36
CA GLY A 256 1.13 10.95 3.86
C GLY A 256 1.13 10.90 2.33
N ASN A 257 1.28 9.69 1.80
CA ASN A 257 1.31 9.44 0.37
C ASN A 257 0.29 8.36 -0.03
N PHE A 258 -0.31 8.52 -1.20
CA PHE A 258 -0.92 7.42 -1.93
C PHE A 258 -0.41 7.42 -3.38
N TYR A 259 -0.50 6.27 -4.02
CA TYR A 259 0.10 6.04 -5.33
C TYR A 259 -0.94 5.52 -6.30
N VAL A 260 -1.03 6.11 -7.48
CA VAL A 260 -2.07 5.80 -8.47
C VAL A 260 -1.42 5.26 -9.73
N ARG A 261 -1.91 4.12 -10.21
CA ARG A 261 -1.49 3.54 -11.49
C ARG A 261 -2.67 2.95 -12.23
N ILE A 262 -2.67 3.15 -13.56
CA ILE A 262 -3.59 2.49 -14.47
C ILE A 262 -2.80 1.60 -15.41
N ASP A 263 -3.18 0.32 -15.47
CA ASP A 263 -2.58 -0.72 -16.30
C ASP A 263 -3.65 -1.37 -17.19
N PRO A 264 -3.26 -2.02 -18.30
CA PRO A 264 -4.12 -2.95 -19.01
C PRO A 264 -4.59 -4.08 -18.08
N LEU A 265 -5.78 -4.62 -18.36
CA LEU A 265 -6.35 -5.73 -17.59
C LEU A 265 -5.39 -6.92 -17.51
N GLY A 266 -5.13 -7.40 -16.29
CA GLY A 266 -4.23 -8.51 -15.99
C GLY A 266 -2.75 -8.14 -15.81
N GLU A 267 -2.38 -6.87 -15.92
CA GLU A 267 -0.99 -6.41 -15.79
C GLU A 267 -0.73 -5.59 -14.50
N GLY A 268 -1.80 -5.19 -13.79
CA GLY A 268 -1.70 -4.35 -12.58
C GLY A 268 -1.16 -5.10 -11.36
N ALA A 269 -1.38 -6.42 -11.26
CA ALA A 269 -0.95 -7.25 -10.14
C ALA A 269 0.56 -7.16 -9.90
N LYS A 270 1.35 -7.19 -10.98
CA LYS A 270 2.81 -7.10 -10.90
C LYS A 270 3.26 -5.84 -10.17
N TRP A 271 2.68 -4.70 -10.52
CA TRP A 271 2.99 -3.45 -9.85
C TRP A 271 2.50 -3.44 -8.40
N ARG A 272 1.25 -3.83 -8.13
CA ARG A 272 0.68 -3.83 -6.77
C ARG A 272 1.57 -4.62 -5.79
N ARG A 273 2.02 -5.82 -6.18
CA ARG A 273 2.84 -6.69 -5.31
C ARG A 273 4.27 -6.17 -5.14
N SER A 274 4.95 -5.82 -6.23
CA SER A 274 6.33 -5.32 -6.17
C SER A 274 6.42 -3.98 -5.43
N PHE A 275 5.60 -3.00 -5.84
CA PHE A 275 5.61 -1.67 -5.26
C PHE A 275 5.09 -1.64 -3.82
N GLY A 276 4.18 -2.56 -3.47
CA GLY A 276 3.77 -2.79 -2.09
C GLY A 276 4.95 -3.15 -1.17
N GLN A 277 5.85 -4.03 -1.63
CA GLN A 277 7.05 -4.38 -0.88
C GLN A 277 8.07 -3.24 -0.81
N GLU A 278 8.24 -2.47 -1.89
CA GLU A 278 9.10 -1.28 -1.90
C GLU A 278 8.60 -0.22 -0.91
N THR A 279 7.28 -0.03 -0.79
CA THR A 279 6.67 0.91 0.15
C THR A 279 6.83 0.44 1.59
N TYR A 280 6.68 -0.87 1.83
CA TYR A 280 6.85 -1.46 3.16
C TYR A 280 8.32 -1.46 3.63
N SER A 281 9.26 -1.69 2.71
CA SER A 281 10.71 -1.79 2.99
C SER A 281 11.52 -0.79 2.15
N PRO A 282 11.46 0.52 2.47
CA PRO A 282 12.22 1.53 1.74
C PRO A 282 13.72 1.42 2.02
N LEU A 283 14.53 2.07 1.17
CA LEU A 283 15.97 2.19 1.41
C LEU A 283 16.26 2.93 2.71
N LEU A 284 17.09 2.35 3.55
CA LEU A 284 17.60 2.97 4.78
C LEU A 284 18.79 3.85 4.44
N LEU A 285 18.69 5.16 4.72
CA LEU A 285 19.77 6.11 4.52
C LEU A 285 20.52 6.31 5.84
N ALA A 286 21.85 6.19 5.80
CA ALA A 286 22.75 6.51 6.91
C ALA A 286 23.73 7.60 6.46
N PHE A 287 23.95 8.60 7.32
CA PHE A 287 24.82 9.74 7.05
C PHE A 287 25.93 9.80 8.09
N THR A 288 27.15 10.10 7.64
CA THR A 288 28.33 10.31 8.49
C THR A 288 29.14 11.47 7.93
N GLU A 289 29.91 12.12 8.79
CA GLU A 289 30.84 13.18 8.43
C GLU A 289 32.28 12.67 8.50
N GLN A 290 33.09 13.00 7.50
CA GLN A 290 34.52 12.70 7.50
C GLN A 290 35.28 13.83 6.79
N ASP A 291 36.44 14.19 7.34
CA ASP A 291 37.38 15.10 6.69
C ASP A 291 38.13 14.39 5.55
N GLY A 292 37.99 14.91 4.33
CA GLY A 292 38.68 14.43 3.12
C GLY A 292 38.10 13.14 2.51
N ASP A 293 38.64 12.73 1.36
CA ASP A 293 38.10 11.65 0.53
C ASP A 293 38.60 10.24 0.93
N ASN A 294 38.92 10.00 2.20
CA ASN A 294 39.52 8.75 2.65
C ASN A 294 38.52 7.64 3.01
N TRP A 295 37.20 7.86 2.91
CA TRP A 295 36.19 6.87 3.31
C TRP A 295 36.36 5.52 2.59
N THR A 296 36.56 5.55 1.27
CA THR A 296 36.71 4.35 0.43
C THR A 296 38.02 3.59 0.68
N SER A 297 39.01 4.21 1.32
CA SER A 297 40.25 3.55 1.73
C SER A 297 40.09 2.66 2.95
N SER A 298 39.07 2.91 3.77
CA SER A 298 38.80 2.19 5.02
C SER A 298 37.48 1.42 5.03
N HIS A 299 36.58 1.67 4.07
CA HIS A 299 35.25 1.08 4.03
C HIS A 299 34.92 0.47 2.66
N LEU A 300 34.24 -0.68 2.69
CA LEU A 300 33.70 -1.31 1.48
C LEU A 300 32.47 -0.51 1.01
N PRO A 301 32.44 -0.03 -0.25
CA PRO A 301 31.35 0.79 -0.76
C PRO A 301 30.08 -0.01 -1.08
N THR A 302 30.20 -1.34 -1.21
CA THR A 302 29.08 -2.23 -1.53
C THR A 302 29.18 -3.53 -0.73
N PHE A 303 28.04 -4.02 -0.28
CA PHE A 303 27.93 -5.30 0.41
C PHE A 303 26.62 -5.99 0.00
N SER A 304 26.69 -7.30 -0.23
CA SER A 304 25.53 -8.18 -0.33
C SER A 304 25.73 -9.35 0.62
N GLY A 305 24.67 -9.66 1.39
CA GLY A 305 24.62 -10.84 2.24
C GLY A 305 24.37 -12.13 1.46
N MET A 306 23.77 -12.03 0.26
CA MET A 306 23.51 -13.14 -0.65
C MET A 306 24.63 -13.28 -1.70
N ASP A 307 24.60 -14.37 -2.46
CA ASP A 307 25.49 -14.57 -3.60
C ASP A 307 25.33 -13.41 -4.60
N ALA A 308 26.44 -12.87 -5.11
CA ALA A 308 26.43 -11.69 -5.97
C ALA A 308 25.66 -11.90 -7.30
N SER A 309 25.48 -13.15 -7.72
CA SER A 309 24.73 -13.53 -8.92
C SER A 309 23.27 -13.88 -8.64
N TYR A 310 22.81 -13.77 -7.38
CA TYR A 310 21.52 -14.27 -6.95
C TYR A 310 20.61 -13.17 -6.37
N SER A 311 19.37 -13.19 -6.82
CA SER A 311 18.24 -12.42 -6.26
C SER A 311 17.12 -13.39 -5.95
N LEU A 312 16.28 -13.04 -4.98
CA LEU A 312 15.03 -13.77 -4.76
C LEU A 312 14.15 -13.64 -6.02
N PRO A 313 13.33 -14.66 -6.33
CA PRO A 313 12.31 -14.54 -7.37
C PRO A 313 11.39 -13.35 -7.12
N ASP A 314 10.94 -12.67 -8.18
CA ASP A 314 10.07 -11.47 -8.10
C ASP A 314 8.74 -11.71 -7.36
N ASN A 315 8.32 -12.98 -7.25
CA ASN A 315 7.13 -13.41 -6.52
C ASN A 315 7.38 -13.82 -5.06
N VAL A 316 8.61 -13.62 -4.53
CA VAL A 316 8.98 -13.98 -3.16
C VAL A 316 9.57 -12.79 -2.40
N ALA A 317 9.10 -12.58 -1.17
CA ALA A 317 9.70 -11.65 -0.21
C ALA A 317 10.28 -12.38 1.01
N LEU A 318 11.44 -11.89 1.47
CA LEU A 318 12.01 -12.24 2.77
C LEU A 318 11.38 -11.38 3.86
N ILE A 319 10.36 -11.91 4.53
CA ILE A 319 9.57 -11.15 5.52
C ILE A 319 10.07 -11.32 6.96
N THR A 320 11.00 -12.24 7.22
CA THR A 320 11.70 -12.33 8.50
C THR A 320 13.07 -12.92 8.30
N LEU A 321 14.09 -12.25 8.82
CA LEU A 321 15.43 -12.76 9.02
C LEU A 321 15.89 -12.31 10.41
N GLN A 322 15.95 -13.23 11.36
CA GLN A 322 16.23 -12.90 12.76
C GLN A 322 17.15 -13.93 13.39
N GLU A 323 18.23 -13.48 14.03
CA GLU A 323 19.08 -14.32 14.87
C GLU A 323 18.40 -14.59 16.23
N MET A 324 18.43 -15.84 16.66
CA MET A 324 17.91 -16.32 17.95
C MET A 324 19.04 -16.44 18.97
N GLU A 325 18.70 -16.52 20.26
CA GLU A 325 19.67 -16.53 21.37
C GLU A 325 20.74 -17.64 21.28
N ASP A 326 20.43 -18.75 20.62
CA ASP A 326 21.32 -19.90 20.45
C ASP A 326 22.11 -19.90 19.13
N GLY A 327 22.12 -18.76 18.41
CA GLY A 327 22.81 -18.58 17.14
C GLY A 327 22.08 -19.21 15.94
N LYS A 328 20.89 -19.77 16.14
CA LYS A 328 20.00 -20.19 15.04
C LYS A 328 19.35 -18.97 14.40
N VAL A 329 18.84 -19.14 13.19
CA VAL A 329 18.16 -18.07 12.46
C VAL A 329 16.71 -18.45 12.17
N LEU A 330 15.79 -17.59 12.55
CA LEU A 330 14.41 -17.60 12.11
C LEU A 330 14.30 -16.96 10.73
N LEU A 331 13.82 -17.73 9.76
CA LEU A 331 13.65 -17.33 8.37
C LEU A 331 12.18 -17.48 7.96
N ARG A 332 11.60 -16.43 7.36
CA ARG A 332 10.28 -16.51 6.73
C ARG A 332 10.33 -15.98 5.30
N LEU A 333 9.83 -16.79 4.38
CA LEU A 333 9.66 -16.46 2.97
C LEU A 333 8.17 -16.44 2.65
N ALA A 334 7.72 -15.43 1.93
CA ALA A 334 6.33 -15.25 1.54
C ALA A 334 6.21 -15.20 0.02
N HIS A 335 5.31 -16.01 -0.54
CA HIS A 335 4.85 -15.83 -1.91
C HIS A 335 3.86 -14.67 -1.97
N LEU A 336 4.10 -13.73 -2.88
CA LEU A 336 3.40 -12.45 -2.92
C LEU A 336 2.08 -12.48 -3.70
N TYR A 337 1.92 -13.43 -4.62
CA TYR A 337 0.79 -13.49 -5.54
C TYR A 337 -0.23 -14.54 -5.14
N GLU A 338 -1.51 -14.26 -5.42
CA GLU A 338 -2.62 -15.21 -5.36
C GLU A 338 -2.63 -16.12 -6.60
N VAL A 339 -3.42 -17.20 -6.53
CA VAL A 339 -3.59 -18.10 -7.67
C VAL A 339 -4.28 -17.34 -8.81
N GLY A 340 -3.65 -17.30 -9.98
CA GLY A 340 -4.20 -16.67 -11.18
C GLY A 340 -4.19 -15.14 -11.19
N GLU A 341 -3.55 -14.49 -10.22
CA GLU A 341 -3.46 -13.02 -10.15
C GLU A 341 -2.55 -12.43 -11.24
N ASP A 342 -1.47 -13.15 -11.59
CA ASP A 342 -0.53 -12.81 -12.66
C ASP A 342 -0.22 -14.06 -13.48
N LYS A 343 -0.01 -13.91 -14.80
CA LYS A 343 0.20 -15.03 -15.72
C LYS A 343 1.47 -15.82 -15.43
N GLU A 344 2.52 -15.16 -14.96
CA GLU A 344 3.84 -15.76 -14.74
C GLU A 344 4.16 -15.88 -13.24
N LEU A 345 3.84 -14.84 -12.46
CA LEU A 345 4.27 -14.71 -11.08
C LEU A 345 3.36 -15.44 -10.08
N SER A 346 2.18 -15.90 -10.50
CA SER A 346 1.29 -16.77 -9.71
C SER A 346 1.65 -18.27 -9.81
N GLY A 347 2.84 -18.62 -10.30
CA GLY A 347 3.37 -19.98 -10.32
C GLY A 347 4.07 -20.40 -9.02
N ILE A 348 4.66 -21.60 -8.98
CA ILE A 348 5.55 -22.01 -7.87
C ILE A 348 6.88 -21.25 -7.99
N ALA A 349 7.35 -20.68 -6.88
CA ALA A 349 8.65 -20.04 -6.76
C ALA A 349 9.66 -20.95 -6.04
N SER A 350 10.96 -20.81 -6.35
CA SER A 350 12.04 -21.59 -5.74
C SER A 350 13.14 -20.69 -5.20
N VAL A 351 13.51 -20.88 -3.93
CA VAL A 351 14.57 -20.14 -3.23
C VAL A 351 15.72 -21.06 -2.85
N GLU A 352 16.92 -20.75 -3.33
CA GLU A 352 18.14 -21.53 -3.08
C GLU A 352 18.85 -21.05 -1.81
N LEU A 353 18.64 -21.72 -0.67
CA LEU A 353 19.15 -21.25 0.63
C LEU A 353 20.69 -21.18 0.68
N LYS A 354 21.39 -22.01 -0.10
CA LYS A 354 22.86 -21.93 -0.23
C LYS A 354 23.33 -20.62 -0.86
N LYS A 355 22.54 -20.04 -1.78
CA LYS A 355 22.82 -18.74 -2.40
C LYS A 355 22.32 -17.57 -1.55
N VAL A 356 21.30 -17.79 -0.72
CA VAL A 356 20.87 -16.80 0.29
C VAL A 356 21.93 -16.65 1.39
N PHE A 357 22.58 -17.74 1.80
CA PHE A 357 23.62 -17.75 2.83
C PHE A 357 24.97 -18.28 2.29
N PRO A 358 25.61 -17.60 1.32
CA PRO A 358 26.80 -18.12 0.63
C PRO A 358 28.04 -18.21 1.54
N ARG A 359 28.08 -17.42 2.62
CA ARG A 359 29.22 -17.34 3.55
C ARG A 359 29.09 -18.25 4.77
N LYS A 360 27.94 -18.90 4.96
CA LYS A 360 27.68 -19.80 6.09
C LYS A 360 27.29 -21.18 5.58
N LYS A 361 27.78 -22.23 6.23
CA LYS A 361 27.37 -23.60 5.89
C LYS A 361 26.13 -23.98 6.71
N ILE A 362 25.01 -24.20 6.02
CA ILE A 362 23.78 -24.67 6.65
C ILE A 362 23.96 -26.12 7.10
N SER A 363 23.74 -26.39 8.39
CA SER A 363 23.83 -27.73 8.99
C SER A 363 22.46 -28.41 9.10
N LYS A 364 21.40 -27.65 9.38
CA LYS A 364 20.02 -28.15 9.47
C LYS A 364 19.02 -27.05 9.10
N VAL A 365 17.95 -27.41 8.41
CA VAL A 365 16.77 -26.57 8.19
C VAL A 365 15.58 -27.31 8.78
N THR A 366 14.85 -26.68 9.69
CA THR A 366 13.64 -27.25 10.30
C THR A 366 12.46 -26.37 9.94
N GLU A 367 11.47 -26.93 9.24
CA GLU A 367 10.25 -26.19 8.89
C GLU A 367 9.28 -26.18 10.09
N MET A 368 8.82 -24.98 10.42
CA MET A 368 7.98 -24.71 11.57
C MET A 368 6.61 -24.18 11.13
N ASN A 369 5.65 -24.15 12.06
CA ASN A 369 4.46 -23.33 11.91
C ASN A 369 4.81 -21.83 11.94
N LEU A 370 3.82 -20.96 11.65
CA LEU A 370 4.04 -19.53 11.45
C LEU A 370 4.68 -18.83 12.67
N SER A 371 4.25 -19.18 13.89
CA SER A 371 4.80 -18.64 15.14
C SER A 371 6.10 -19.29 15.59
N ALA A 372 6.63 -20.24 14.81
CA ALA A 372 7.87 -20.98 15.08
C ALA A 372 7.88 -21.77 16.40
N ASN A 373 6.72 -22.12 16.96
CA ASN A 373 6.61 -22.85 18.24
C ASN A 373 6.32 -24.35 18.08
N GLN A 374 6.08 -24.84 16.87
CA GLN A 374 5.86 -26.26 16.58
C GLN A 374 6.43 -26.62 15.21
N GLU A 375 7.06 -27.80 15.08
CA GLU A 375 7.46 -28.34 13.78
C GLU A 375 6.24 -28.57 12.88
N ARG A 376 6.35 -28.18 11.60
CA ARG A 376 5.23 -28.26 10.64
C ARG A 376 4.69 -29.69 10.51
N ALA A 377 5.58 -30.68 10.42
CA ALA A 377 5.18 -32.08 10.26
C ALA A 377 4.33 -32.58 11.44
N GLU A 378 4.63 -32.14 12.67
CA GLU A 378 3.86 -32.49 13.87
C GLU A 378 2.53 -31.75 13.95
N MET A 379 2.46 -30.52 13.44
CA MET A 379 1.21 -29.76 13.34
C MET A 379 0.24 -30.42 12.35
N GLU A 380 0.70 -30.79 11.15
CA GLU A 380 -0.15 -31.38 10.11
C GLU A 380 -0.77 -32.71 10.54
N LYS A 381 -0.04 -33.54 11.30
CA LYS A 381 -0.56 -34.80 11.88
C LYS A 381 -1.76 -34.59 12.81
N LYS A 382 -1.85 -33.42 13.45
CA LYS A 382 -2.88 -33.07 14.45
C LYS A 382 -4.04 -32.25 13.87
N ARG A 383 -4.01 -31.96 12.57
CA ARG A 383 -5.04 -31.13 11.93
C ARG A 383 -6.41 -31.83 11.97
N LEU A 384 -7.40 -31.13 12.48
CA LEU A 384 -8.78 -31.62 12.54
C LEU A 384 -9.34 -31.80 11.12
N LYS A 385 -10.06 -32.90 10.92
CA LYS A 385 -10.77 -33.20 9.67
C LYS A 385 -12.24 -32.84 9.85
N TRP A 386 -12.69 -31.80 9.15
CA TRP A 386 -14.07 -31.32 9.20
C TRP A 386 -14.88 -31.88 8.04
N LYS A 387 -16.16 -32.14 8.28
CA LYS A 387 -17.15 -32.32 7.20
C LYS A 387 -17.75 -30.95 6.95
N VAL A 388 -17.45 -30.37 5.80
CA VAL A 388 -17.93 -29.04 5.41
C VAL A 388 -19.09 -29.22 4.42
N GLU A 389 -20.18 -28.50 4.66
CA GLU A 389 -21.35 -28.52 3.79
C GLU A 389 -20.99 -27.94 2.41
N GLY A 390 -21.54 -28.53 1.34
CA GLY A 390 -21.28 -28.09 -0.04
C GLY A 390 -19.92 -28.49 -0.61
N THR A 391 -19.05 -29.18 0.13
CA THR A 391 -17.78 -29.69 -0.42
C THR A 391 -18.03 -30.95 -1.25
N ASN A 392 -18.10 -30.80 -2.57
CA ASN A 392 -17.99 -31.94 -3.48
C ASN A 392 -16.55 -32.45 -3.47
N LYS A 393 -16.35 -33.76 -3.27
CA LYS A 393 -15.01 -34.40 -3.25
C LYS A 393 -14.19 -34.21 -4.54
N GLU A 394 -14.84 -33.77 -5.62
CA GLU A 394 -14.24 -33.55 -6.94
C GLU A 394 -13.75 -32.10 -7.16
N GLU A 395 -14.14 -31.15 -6.30
CA GLU A 395 -13.77 -29.73 -6.40
C GLU A 395 -12.76 -29.26 -5.34
N GLU A 396 -12.08 -30.18 -4.64
CA GLU A 396 -10.84 -29.83 -3.95
C GLU A 396 -9.81 -29.43 -5.02
N MET A 397 -9.84 -28.17 -5.45
CA MET A 397 -8.76 -27.57 -6.23
C MET A 397 -7.46 -27.92 -5.49
N LYS A 398 -6.59 -28.71 -6.16
CA LYS A 398 -5.26 -29.00 -5.65
C LYS A 398 -4.54 -27.66 -5.48
N VAL A 399 -4.56 -27.13 -4.26
CA VAL A 399 -3.82 -25.93 -3.90
C VAL A 399 -2.35 -26.24 -4.22
N LEU A 400 -1.78 -25.47 -5.14
CA LEU A 400 -0.36 -25.55 -5.47
C LEU A 400 0.42 -25.14 -4.22
N ARG A 401 1.21 -26.07 -3.67
CA ARG A 401 2.01 -25.87 -2.47
C ARG A 401 3.45 -26.29 -2.75
N GLY A 402 4.39 -25.66 -2.06
CA GLY A 402 5.79 -26.06 -2.12
C GLY A 402 6.03 -27.40 -1.43
N GLU A 403 6.89 -28.22 -2.02
CA GLU A 403 7.26 -29.51 -1.45
C GLU A 403 8.15 -29.37 -0.19
N PRO A 404 8.27 -30.42 0.64
CA PRO A 404 9.21 -30.46 1.75
C PRO A 404 10.65 -30.17 1.29
N VAL A 405 11.40 -29.42 2.10
CA VAL A 405 12.78 -29.03 1.75
C VAL A 405 13.69 -30.26 1.74
N ASP A 406 14.32 -30.53 0.61
CA ASP A 406 15.37 -31.55 0.48
C ASP A 406 16.63 -31.08 1.25
N PRO A 407 17.12 -31.86 2.24
CA PRO A 407 18.23 -31.45 3.10
C PRO A 407 19.59 -31.38 2.38
N MET A 408 19.74 -32.00 1.21
CA MET A 408 20.95 -31.91 0.39
C MET A 408 20.88 -30.75 -0.59
N LYS A 409 19.72 -30.52 -1.21
CA LYS A 409 19.53 -29.42 -2.19
C LYS A 409 19.39 -28.07 -1.50
N LEU A 410 18.69 -28.00 -0.36
CA LEU A 410 18.36 -26.78 0.38
C LEU A 410 17.65 -25.73 -0.49
N VAL A 411 16.64 -26.20 -1.24
CA VAL A 411 15.76 -25.36 -2.06
C VAL A 411 14.38 -25.33 -1.40
N VAL A 412 13.85 -24.13 -1.18
CA VAL A 412 12.50 -23.90 -0.65
C VAL A 412 11.58 -23.55 -1.81
N GLU A 413 10.56 -24.37 -2.03
CA GLU A 413 9.48 -24.05 -2.96
C GLU A 413 8.36 -23.31 -2.23
N LEU A 414 7.72 -22.34 -2.86
CA LEU A 414 6.54 -21.66 -2.35
C LEU A 414 5.46 -21.64 -3.43
N GLY A 415 4.28 -22.14 -3.08
CA GLY A 415 3.07 -21.93 -3.88
C GLY A 415 2.47 -20.54 -3.65
N PRO A 416 1.49 -20.13 -4.48
CA PRO A 416 0.76 -18.88 -4.31
C PRO A 416 0.24 -18.68 -2.89
N MET A 417 0.38 -17.46 -2.37
CA MET A 417 0.05 -17.04 -0.99
C MET A 417 0.72 -17.81 0.16
N GLU A 418 1.62 -18.77 -0.08
CA GLU A 418 2.29 -19.47 1.01
C GLU A 418 3.24 -18.56 1.81
N ILE A 419 3.24 -18.72 3.12
CA ILE A 419 4.33 -18.25 4.00
C ILE A 419 4.93 -19.49 4.63
N ARG A 420 6.22 -19.72 4.39
CA ARG A 420 6.96 -20.83 4.99
C ARG A 420 7.95 -20.30 6.02
N THR A 421 7.95 -20.93 7.20
CA THR A 421 8.75 -20.52 8.36
C THR A 421 9.78 -21.60 8.67
N PHE A 422 11.03 -21.20 8.86
CA PHE A 422 12.14 -22.11 9.09
C PHE A 422 13.01 -21.65 10.26
N ILE A 423 13.52 -22.61 11.01
CA ILE A 423 14.69 -22.43 11.87
C ILE A 423 15.89 -23.03 11.13
N VAL A 424 16.87 -22.18 10.83
CA VAL A 424 18.09 -22.51 10.10
C VAL A 424 19.25 -22.55 11.09
N ASN A 425 19.96 -23.68 11.11
CA ASN A 425 21.17 -23.86 11.90
C ASN A 425 22.37 -23.80 10.96
N PHE A 426 23.43 -23.12 11.41
CA PHE A 426 24.70 -23.06 10.70
C PHE A 426 25.75 -23.91 11.41
N ASP A 427 26.76 -24.37 10.67
CA ASP A 427 27.94 -25.04 11.19
C ASP A 427 28.85 -23.97 11.85
N PRO A 428 29.07 -24.01 13.17
CA PRO A 428 29.85 -22.97 13.87
C PRO A 428 31.32 -22.94 13.48
N LEU A 429 31.84 -24.01 12.84
CA LEU A 429 33.22 -24.12 12.39
C LEU A 429 33.44 -23.61 10.97
N PHE A 430 32.37 -23.22 10.27
CA PHE A 430 32.42 -22.72 8.90
C PHE A 430 32.00 -21.26 8.87
N ASP A 431 32.94 -20.38 9.22
CA ASP A 431 32.84 -18.97 8.91
C ASP A 431 33.93 -18.62 7.89
N VAL A 432 33.52 -18.18 6.70
CA VAL A 432 34.45 -17.70 5.67
C VAL A 432 34.82 -16.23 5.94
N SER A 433 34.76 -15.78 7.19
CA SER A 433 35.28 -14.50 7.67
C SER A 433 36.78 -14.57 8.01
N ALA A 434 37.59 -15.14 7.12
CA ALA A 434 38.96 -14.66 7.01
C ALA A 434 38.89 -13.29 6.33
N HIS A 435 38.49 -12.26 7.08
CA HIS A 435 38.79 -10.82 7.00
C HIS A 435 38.02 -10.17 8.16
N THR A 436 38.38 -10.58 9.37
CA THR A 436 38.03 -9.89 10.61
C THR A 436 38.77 -8.55 10.59
N PHE A 437 38.07 -7.46 10.29
CA PHE A 437 38.52 -6.15 10.77
C PHE A 437 38.04 -6.04 12.22
N THR A 438 38.94 -6.37 13.13
CA THR A 438 38.90 -5.80 14.48
C THR A 438 38.93 -4.27 14.36
N MET A 439 38.02 -3.60 15.09
CA MET A 439 38.11 -2.16 15.34
C MET A 439 39.48 -1.75 15.88
#